data_AF-A0A099DBE8-F1
#
_entry.id   AF-A0A099DBE8-F1
#
_cell.length_a   1.000
_cell.length_b   1.000
_cell.length_c   1.000
_cell.angle_alpha   90.00
_cell.angle_beta   90.00
_cell.angle_gamma   90.00
#
_symmetry.space_group_name_H-M   'P 1'
#
loop_
_entity.id
_entity.type
_entity.pdbx_description
1 polymer ?
#
loop_
_entity_poly.entity_id
_entity_poly.type
_entity_poly.pdbx_seq_one_letter_code
_entity_poly.pdbx_strand_id
1 'polypeptide(L)'
;MAEPPESPPPEQPPGTKSSSHGDRDRQGAANARLVMLMAVLGALLVFTVAALLNWPSAEKPAPGLAEQPTTTAEPPEFEAPAGTCLNWTEPDASDISRVDCSEPHLFEMTGTTEVWARFGPDADFPNTEVFNELKEKRCADVARQYLEGGFDPKGRFEVSAFLPSERSWEDGDRTLHCALQQPGPAGQLYRFTGKVDGLDQSDTYEVGTCLGISGSSVSAPVECSEPHSVEMTGLADLGQEFQDGFPPTERQDEFLLTTCQKQLADYAGGKNVAEDKGLSLYWDNLSEESWQAGSRKVNCKVAATLGDDGGFAPVTGSVTGEISISDRPAPETTPRPGVPADGTR
;
A
#
# COMPACT_ATOMS: atom_id res chain seq x y z
N MET A 1 5.00 -60.65 -92.99
CA MET A 1 5.49 -59.99 -91.76
C MET A 1 6.47 -58.93 -92.20
N ALA A 2 6.07 -57.65 -92.15
CA ALA A 2 6.95 -56.48 -92.12
C ALA A 2 6.13 -55.26 -92.58
N GLU A 3 5.98 -54.29 -91.69
CA GLU A 3 5.81 -52.88 -92.07
C GLU A 3 6.54 -51.97 -91.07
N PRO A 4 6.88 -50.72 -91.48
CA PRO A 4 7.87 -49.83 -90.86
C PRO A 4 7.16 -48.63 -90.15
N PRO A 5 7.77 -47.42 -90.05
CA PRO A 5 8.62 -46.93 -88.94
C PRO A 5 8.01 -45.73 -88.18
N GLU A 6 8.56 -45.29 -87.03
CA GLU A 6 8.30 -43.93 -86.50
C GLU A 6 9.44 -43.32 -85.63
N SER A 7 9.39 -41.98 -85.55
CA SER A 7 10.32 -40.87 -85.24
C SER A 7 10.98 -40.80 -83.84
N PRO A 8 11.98 -39.90 -83.62
CA PRO A 8 12.76 -39.84 -82.37
C PRO A 8 12.27 -38.79 -81.36
N PRO A 9 12.55 -38.93 -80.05
CA PRO A 9 12.38 -37.88 -79.05
C PRO A 9 13.71 -37.16 -78.70
N PRO A 10 13.67 -35.93 -78.13
CA PRO A 10 14.86 -35.17 -77.76
C PRO A 10 15.27 -35.43 -76.30
N GLU A 11 16.58 -35.38 -76.00
CA GLU A 11 17.08 -35.54 -74.61
C GLU A 11 18.18 -34.54 -74.22
N GLN A 12 18.28 -34.35 -72.90
CA GLN A 12 18.55 -33.15 -72.09
C GLN A 12 20.03 -32.66 -71.95
N PRO A 13 20.26 -31.39 -71.53
CA PRO A 13 21.56 -30.90 -71.06
C PRO A 13 21.78 -31.12 -69.54
N PRO A 14 23.05 -31.05 -69.05
CA PRO A 14 23.46 -31.57 -67.74
C PRO A 14 23.22 -30.59 -66.58
N GLY A 15 23.16 -31.17 -65.37
CA GLY A 15 22.67 -30.54 -64.14
C GLY A 15 23.52 -29.43 -63.52
N THR A 16 22.84 -28.63 -62.70
CA THR A 16 23.38 -27.58 -61.85
C THR A 16 23.11 -27.89 -60.37
N LYS A 17 24.12 -27.57 -59.56
CA LYS A 17 24.26 -27.84 -58.13
C LYS A 17 23.17 -27.14 -57.30
N SER A 18 22.71 -27.85 -56.27
CA SER A 18 21.82 -27.35 -55.22
C SER A 18 22.51 -26.25 -54.40
N SER A 19 21.86 -25.08 -54.30
CA SER A 19 22.11 -24.09 -53.26
C SER A 19 20.77 -23.45 -52.85
N SER A 20 20.09 -24.05 -51.88
CA SER A 20 18.97 -23.40 -51.17
C SER A 20 19.29 -23.34 -49.67
N HIS A 21 20.18 -22.44 -49.28
CA HIS A 21 20.40 -22.01 -47.88
C HIS A 21 20.41 -20.48 -47.86
N GLY A 22 19.22 -19.87 -47.94
CA GLY A 22 19.14 -18.40 -47.97
C GLY A 22 17.83 -17.78 -47.50
N ASP A 23 16.69 -18.49 -47.58
CA ASP A 23 15.39 -17.86 -47.28
C ASP A 23 14.74 -18.24 -45.94
N ARG A 24 15.20 -19.31 -45.27
CA ARG A 24 14.63 -19.71 -43.96
C ARG A 24 15.17 -18.90 -42.77
N ASP A 25 16.40 -18.41 -42.84
CA ASP A 25 17.01 -17.63 -41.74
C ASP A 25 16.46 -16.19 -41.66
N ARG A 26 15.98 -15.64 -42.77
CA ARG A 26 15.42 -14.27 -42.79
C ARG A 26 14.04 -14.17 -42.14
N GLN A 27 13.20 -15.19 -42.28
CA GLN A 27 11.87 -15.22 -41.64
C GLN A 27 11.95 -15.50 -40.14
N GLY A 28 12.86 -16.37 -39.68
CA GLY A 28 13.12 -16.60 -38.26
C GLY A 28 13.67 -15.36 -37.55
N ALA A 29 14.60 -14.64 -38.21
CA ALA A 29 15.16 -13.41 -37.67
C ALA A 29 14.16 -12.24 -37.65
N ALA A 30 13.27 -12.15 -38.65
CA ALA A 30 12.23 -11.12 -38.68
C ALA A 30 11.17 -11.33 -37.58
N ASN A 31 10.73 -12.57 -37.38
CA ASN A 31 9.77 -12.91 -36.31
C ASN A 31 10.39 -12.78 -34.91
N ALA A 32 11.65 -13.19 -34.74
CA ALA A 32 12.37 -12.99 -33.49
C ALA A 32 12.59 -11.50 -33.18
N ARG A 33 12.90 -10.67 -34.19
CA ARG A 33 13.00 -9.22 -34.03
C ARG A 33 11.65 -8.59 -33.69
N LEU A 34 10.56 -9.05 -34.30
CA LEU A 34 9.22 -8.57 -33.99
C LEU A 34 8.82 -8.94 -32.55
N VAL A 35 9.05 -10.18 -32.13
CA VAL A 35 8.78 -10.62 -30.75
C VAL A 35 9.65 -9.87 -29.74
N MET A 36 10.93 -9.66 -30.03
CA MET A 36 11.82 -8.86 -29.18
C MET A 36 11.39 -7.39 -29.13
N LEU A 37 10.95 -6.81 -30.26
CA LEU A 37 10.41 -5.45 -30.29
C LEU A 37 9.12 -5.34 -29.48
N MET A 38 8.21 -6.32 -29.57
CA MET A 38 6.97 -6.34 -28.79
C MET A 38 7.23 -6.60 -27.30
N ALA A 39 8.20 -7.44 -26.95
CA ALA A 39 8.61 -7.66 -25.56
C ALA A 39 9.31 -6.43 -24.97
N VAL A 40 10.16 -5.74 -25.75
CA VAL A 40 10.79 -4.48 -25.35
C VAL A 40 9.76 -3.37 -25.24
N LEU A 41 8.79 -3.29 -26.16
CA LEU A 41 7.69 -2.32 -26.07
C LEU A 41 6.75 -2.61 -24.90
N GLY A 42 6.44 -3.88 -24.63
CA GLY A 42 5.66 -4.30 -23.47
C GLY A 42 6.38 -4.03 -22.16
N ALA A 43 7.67 -4.36 -22.08
CA ALA A 43 8.52 -4.03 -20.94
C ALA A 43 8.67 -2.52 -20.77
N LEU A 44 8.85 -1.74 -21.85
CA LEU A 44 8.88 -0.28 -21.80
C LEU A 44 7.54 0.29 -21.35
N LEU A 45 6.42 -0.26 -21.79
CA LEU A 45 5.08 0.18 -21.37
C LEU A 45 4.89 -0.07 -19.87
N VAL A 46 5.19 -1.29 -19.39
CA VAL A 46 5.17 -1.66 -17.97
C VAL A 46 6.14 -0.78 -17.17
N PHE A 47 7.35 -0.54 -17.67
CA PHE A 47 8.34 0.30 -16.99
C PHE A 47 7.96 1.77 -17.00
N THR A 48 7.28 2.28 -18.04
CA THR A 48 6.77 3.66 -18.07
C THR A 48 5.56 3.83 -17.17
N VAL A 49 4.65 2.85 -17.10
CA VAL A 49 3.51 2.87 -16.17
C VAL A 49 4.03 2.73 -14.74
N ALA A 50 4.94 1.80 -14.47
CA ALA A 50 5.61 1.68 -13.17
C ALA A 50 6.39 2.94 -12.82
N ALA A 51 7.11 3.58 -13.75
CA ALA A 51 7.81 4.84 -13.49
C ALA A 51 6.85 6.03 -13.30
N LEU A 52 5.64 6.01 -13.86
CA LEU A 52 4.61 7.02 -13.62
C LEU A 52 3.89 6.80 -12.27
N LEU A 53 3.71 5.54 -11.86
CA LEU A 53 3.12 5.16 -10.58
C LEU A 53 4.12 5.24 -9.42
N ASN A 54 5.41 5.03 -9.69
CA ASN A 54 6.50 4.92 -8.72
C ASN A 54 7.52 6.06 -8.87
N TRP A 55 7.19 7.15 -9.59
CA TRP A 55 8.04 8.34 -9.68
C TRP A 55 8.26 8.91 -8.27
N PRO A 56 9.51 9.13 -7.83
CA PRO A 56 9.78 9.76 -6.56
C PRO A 56 9.38 11.23 -6.67
N SER A 57 8.12 11.50 -6.33
CA SER A 57 7.63 12.85 -6.17
C SER A 57 8.41 13.46 -5.00
N ALA A 58 9.33 14.36 -5.34
CA ALA A 58 9.83 15.34 -4.38
C ALA A 58 8.62 16.02 -3.72
N GLU A 59 8.43 15.74 -2.43
CA GLU A 59 7.70 16.56 -1.46
C GLU A 59 6.26 16.94 -1.81
N LYS A 60 5.50 16.03 -2.43
CA LYS A 60 4.04 16.11 -2.41
C LYS A 60 3.48 14.85 -1.76
N PRO A 61 2.72 14.96 -0.65
CA PRO A 61 1.97 13.83 -0.11
C PRO A 61 1.12 13.25 -1.26
N ALA A 62 0.94 11.93 -1.27
CA ALA A 62 -0.10 11.34 -2.10
C ALA A 62 -1.41 12.14 -1.91
N PRO A 63 -2.13 12.52 -2.98
CA PRO A 63 -3.43 13.15 -2.82
C PRO A 63 -4.30 12.18 -2.03
N GLY A 64 -4.70 12.55 -0.82
CA GLY A 64 -5.53 11.71 0.05
C GLY A 64 -4.92 11.24 1.37
N LEU A 65 -3.71 11.66 1.76
CA LEU A 65 -3.34 11.62 3.18
C LEU A 65 -4.16 12.70 3.89
N ALA A 66 -5.21 12.28 4.59
CA ALA A 66 -5.96 13.15 5.50
C ALA A 66 -4.97 13.86 6.44
N GLU A 67 -5.29 15.10 6.82
CA GLU A 67 -4.56 15.76 7.92
C GLU A 67 -4.42 14.78 9.09
N GLN A 68 -3.18 14.57 9.50
CA GLN A 68 -2.76 13.76 10.63
C GLN A 68 -3.74 13.94 11.80
N PRO A 69 -4.44 12.88 12.25
CA PRO A 69 -5.43 13.00 13.31
C PRO A 69 -4.73 13.41 14.61
N THR A 70 -4.96 14.63 15.05
CA THR A 70 -4.78 14.98 16.45
C THR A 70 -6.07 14.64 17.15
N THR A 71 -6.06 13.58 17.96
CA THR A 71 -7.05 13.48 19.02
C THR A 71 -6.73 14.58 20.00
N THR A 72 -7.40 15.74 19.88
CA THR A 72 -7.40 16.83 20.87
C THR A 72 -8.20 16.42 22.12
N ALA A 73 -8.09 15.17 22.54
CA ALA A 73 -8.67 14.72 23.80
C ALA A 73 -7.71 15.10 24.92
N GLU A 74 -8.27 15.65 25.99
CA GLU A 74 -7.54 15.79 27.25
C GLU A 74 -7.04 14.41 27.72
N PRO A 75 -5.95 14.35 28.50
CA PRO A 75 -5.46 13.09 29.04
C PRO A 75 -6.56 12.44 29.89
N PRO A 76 -6.66 11.10 29.89
CA PRO A 76 -7.63 10.44 30.75
C PRO A 76 -7.40 10.85 32.21
N GLU A 77 -8.48 11.00 32.98
CA GLU A 77 -8.41 11.34 34.42
C GLU A 77 -7.69 10.27 35.28
N PHE A 78 -7.21 9.18 34.66
CA PHE A 78 -6.51 8.08 35.28
C PHE A 78 -5.07 7.93 34.76
N GLU A 79 -4.16 7.44 35.62
CA GLU A 79 -2.75 7.21 35.23
C GLU A 79 -2.58 6.10 34.19
N ALA A 80 -2.20 6.40 32.95
CA ALA A 80 -1.92 5.37 31.94
C ALA A 80 -0.42 5.23 31.65
N PRO A 81 0.33 4.41 32.43
CA PRO A 81 1.75 4.16 32.17
C PRO A 81 1.96 3.43 30.84
N ALA A 82 3.21 3.38 30.37
CA ALA A 82 3.59 2.62 29.18
C ALA A 82 3.09 1.16 29.23
N GLY A 83 2.59 0.67 28.10
CA GLY A 83 1.96 -0.63 27.91
C GLY A 83 0.51 -0.72 28.38
N THR A 84 -0.13 0.40 28.72
CA THR A 84 -1.58 0.46 29.00
C THR A 84 -2.36 0.56 27.70
N CYS A 85 -3.37 -0.30 27.53
CA CYS A 85 -4.24 -0.29 26.36
C CYS A 85 -5.55 0.44 26.66
N LEU A 86 -5.96 1.32 25.74
CA LEU A 86 -7.10 2.22 25.90
C LEU A 86 -8.10 2.03 24.77
N ASN A 87 -9.38 2.08 25.12
CA ASN A 87 -10.48 1.99 24.17
C ASN A 87 -11.58 2.98 24.55
N TRP A 88 -12.35 3.37 23.54
CA TRP A 88 -13.51 4.27 23.66
C TRP A 88 -14.45 4.04 22.48
N THR A 89 -15.65 4.60 22.55
CA THR A 89 -16.66 4.51 21.48
C THR A 89 -17.13 5.87 21.00
N GLU A 90 -17.15 6.88 21.88
CA GLU A 90 -17.59 8.21 21.52
C GLU A 90 -16.53 8.95 20.67
N PRO A 91 -16.92 9.72 19.63
CA PRO A 91 -15.96 10.42 18.77
C PRO A 91 -15.00 11.38 19.50
N ASP A 92 -15.41 11.89 20.66
CA ASP A 92 -14.61 12.78 21.51
C ASP A 92 -13.81 12.06 22.60
N ALA A 93 -13.83 10.73 22.61
CA ALA A 93 -13.21 9.87 23.60
C ALA A 93 -13.68 10.12 25.06
N SER A 94 -14.88 10.69 25.25
CA SER A 94 -15.43 10.97 26.59
C SER A 94 -15.68 9.71 27.44
N ASP A 95 -15.81 8.55 26.82
CA ASP A 95 -15.97 7.25 27.46
C ASP A 95 -14.66 6.43 27.53
N ILE A 96 -13.50 7.08 27.36
CA ILE A 96 -12.20 6.41 27.37
C ILE A 96 -11.96 5.62 28.64
N SER A 97 -11.49 4.39 28.46
CA SER A 97 -11.23 3.46 29.55
C SER A 97 -10.03 2.58 29.24
N ARG A 98 -9.47 1.99 30.30
CA ARG A 98 -8.46 0.94 30.16
C ARG A 98 -9.12 -0.38 29.86
N VAL A 99 -8.50 -1.15 28.99
CA VAL A 99 -8.89 -2.53 28.66
C VAL A 99 -7.67 -3.44 28.71
N ASP A 100 -7.89 -4.75 28.73
CA ASP A 100 -6.80 -5.71 28.57
C ASP A 100 -6.29 -5.63 27.11
N CYS A 101 -4.98 -5.66 26.89
CA CYS A 101 -4.43 -5.56 25.54
C CYS A 101 -4.80 -6.76 24.65
N SER A 102 -5.23 -7.88 25.24
CA SER A 102 -5.82 -9.02 24.50
C SER A 102 -7.26 -8.77 24.03
N GLU A 103 -7.87 -7.66 24.42
CA GLU A 103 -9.14 -7.17 23.89
C GLU A 103 -8.90 -6.13 22.80
N PRO A 104 -9.83 -5.95 21.83
CA PRO A 104 -9.74 -4.88 20.85
C PRO A 104 -9.68 -3.49 21.49
N HIS A 105 -8.64 -2.72 21.14
CA HIS A 105 -8.40 -1.39 21.69
C HIS A 105 -7.84 -0.46 20.61
N LEU A 106 -7.93 0.85 20.86
CA LEU A 106 -7.55 1.87 19.88
C LEU A 106 -6.13 2.35 20.09
N PHE A 107 -5.69 2.49 21.34
CA PHE A 107 -4.38 3.04 21.72
C PHE A 107 -3.60 2.07 22.62
N GLU A 108 -2.30 1.99 22.43
CA GLU A 108 -1.35 1.49 23.42
C GLU A 108 -0.40 2.61 23.86
N MET A 109 -0.38 2.94 25.15
CA MET A 109 0.50 3.97 25.70
C MET A 109 1.97 3.54 25.58
N THR A 110 2.85 4.40 25.11
CA THR A 110 4.30 4.11 24.99
C THR A 110 5.13 4.81 26.06
N GLY A 111 4.62 5.89 26.64
CA GLY A 111 5.29 6.61 27.72
C GLY A 111 4.93 8.09 27.74
N THR A 112 5.80 8.89 28.36
CA THR A 112 5.64 10.35 28.43
C THR A 112 6.91 11.07 27.98
N THR A 113 6.77 12.33 27.57
CA THR A 113 7.89 13.19 27.22
C THR A 113 7.55 14.66 27.49
N GLU A 114 8.55 15.44 27.85
CA GLU A 114 8.40 16.85 28.22
C GLU A 114 8.78 17.78 27.07
N VAL A 115 8.02 18.86 26.88
CA VAL A 115 8.33 19.88 25.86
C VAL A 115 8.93 21.18 26.42
N TRP A 116 9.37 21.17 27.69
CA TRP A 116 9.89 22.34 28.41
C TRP A 116 11.02 23.10 27.68
N ALA A 117 11.86 22.38 26.94
CA ALA A 117 12.97 23.00 26.21
C ALA A 117 12.51 24.02 25.15
N ARG A 118 11.27 23.88 24.63
CA ARG A 118 10.66 24.82 23.67
C ARG A 118 9.72 25.81 24.35
N PHE A 119 9.12 25.44 25.49
CA PHE A 119 8.10 26.24 26.18
C PHE A 119 8.49 26.47 27.64
N GLY A 120 8.79 27.72 27.97
CA GLY A 120 9.03 28.15 29.34
C GLY A 120 7.75 28.17 30.20
N PRO A 121 7.89 28.54 31.49
CA PRO A 121 6.76 28.59 32.43
C PRO A 121 5.65 29.54 31.96
N ASP A 122 6.00 30.66 31.33
CA ASP A 122 5.05 31.70 30.88
C ASP A 122 4.64 31.55 29.40
N ALA A 123 4.89 30.40 28.77
CA ALA A 123 4.55 30.19 27.36
C ALA A 123 3.03 30.06 27.16
N ASP A 124 2.49 30.72 26.13
CA ASP A 124 1.10 30.55 25.71
C ASP A 124 0.81 29.11 25.27
N PHE A 125 -0.46 28.69 25.35
CA PHE A 125 -0.90 27.38 24.86
C PHE A 125 -0.68 27.28 23.34
N PRO A 126 0.08 26.29 22.84
CA PRO A 126 0.37 26.15 21.42
C PRO A 126 -0.89 25.87 20.59
N ASN A 127 -0.84 26.23 19.31
CA ASN A 127 -1.86 25.80 18.36
C ASN A 127 -1.67 24.32 17.95
N THR A 128 -2.68 23.75 17.29
CA THR A 128 -2.71 22.35 16.85
C THR A 128 -1.52 21.96 15.97
N GLU A 129 -1.10 22.84 15.06
CA GLU A 129 0.02 22.57 14.14
C GLU A 129 1.33 22.37 14.90
N VAL A 130 1.61 23.22 15.89
CA VAL A 130 2.79 23.10 16.74
C VAL A 130 2.73 21.82 17.59
N PHE A 131 1.56 21.47 18.12
CA PHE A 131 1.41 20.22 18.85
C PHE A 131 1.62 18.98 17.97
N ASN A 132 1.15 19.00 16.72
CA ASN A 132 1.40 17.93 15.78
C ASN A 132 2.89 17.77 15.48
N GLU A 133 3.62 18.86 15.23
CA GLU A 133 5.07 18.82 15.04
C GLU A 133 5.78 18.17 16.25
N LEU A 134 5.36 18.53 17.47
CA LEU A 134 5.93 18.00 18.70
C LEU A 134 5.58 16.52 18.91
N LYS A 135 4.32 16.14 18.68
CA LYS A 135 3.81 14.77 18.74
C LYS A 135 4.63 13.88 17.82
N GLU A 136 4.69 14.22 16.53
CA GLU A 136 5.44 13.46 15.52
C GLU A 136 6.91 13.27 15.92
N LYS A 137 7.56 14.34 16.38
CA LYS A 137 8.99 14.27 16.69
C LYS A 137 9.26 13.55 18.01
N ARG A 138 8.59 13.95 19.08
CA ARG A 138 8.89 13.50 20.44
C ARG A 138 8.30 12.13 20.74
N CYS A 139 7.08 11.86 20.29
CA CYS A 139 6.47 10.55 20.51
C CYS A 139 7.04 9.48 19.59
N ALA A 140 7.59 9.82 18.42
CA ALA A 140 8.38 8.85 17.63
C ALA A 140 9.64 8.39 18.37
N ASP A 141 10.35 9.29 19.07
CA ASP A 141 11.50 8.90 19.89
C ASP A 141 11.09 7.98 21.05
N VAL A 142 9.98 8.30 21.74
CA VAL A 142 9.42 7.46 22.81
C VAL A 142 8.98 6.09 22.28
N ALA A 143 8.29 6.05 21.14
CA ALA A 143 7.84 4.81 20.51
C ALA A 143 9.01 3.92 20.08
N ARG A 144 10.07 4.50 19.49
CA ARG A 144 11.30 3.75 19.17
C ARG A 144 11.96 3.18 20.42
N GLN A 145 11.97 3.91 21.53
CA GLN A 145 12.50 3.38 22.78
C GLN A 145 11.61 2.24 23.32
N TYR A 146 10.29 2.41 23.28
CA TYR A 146 9.32 1.42 23.75
C TYR A 146 9.39 0.11 22.96
N LEU A 147 9.51 0.19 21.63
CA LEU A 147 9.60 -0.96 20.72
C LEU A 147 11.04 -1.43 20.46
N GLU A 148 12.01 -0.99 21.26
CA GLU A 148 13.44 -1.36 21.13
C GLU A 148 14.01 -1.13 19.69
N GLY A 149 13.54 -0.08 19.01
CA GLY A 149 13.92 0.29 17.65
C GLY A 149 13.00 -0.23 16.55
N GLY A 150 12.02 -1.08 16.88
CA GLY A 150 11.09 -1.69 15.92
C GLY A 150 9.93 -0.83 15.46
N PHE A 151 9.93 0.49 15.74
CA PHE A 151 8.86 1.38 15.26
C PHE A 151 9.08 1.72 13.77
N ASP A 152 8.15 1.30 12.91
CA ASP A 152 8.15 1.66 11.48
C ASP A 152 7.31 2.94 11.26
N PRO A 153 7.92 4.08 10.91
CA PRO A 153 7.18 5.32 10.70
C PRO A 153 6.31 5.33 9.44
N LYS A 154 6.42 4.30 8.58
CA LYS A 154 5.54 4.07 7.43
C LYS A 154 4.74 2.77 7.58
N GLY A 155 4.71 2.26 8.80
CA GLY A 155 4.06 1.01 9.15
C GLY A 155 2.59 1.17 9.49
N ARG A 156 2.02 0.07 9.96
CA ARG A 156 0.64 -0.09 10.40
C ARG A 156 0.24 0.83 11.54
N PHE A 157 1.19 1.19 12.41
CA PHE A 157 0.97 1.98 13.61
C PHE A 157 1.59 3.37 13.48
N GLU A 158 0.88 4.38 13.97
CA GLU A 158 1.34 5.77 14.00
C GLU A 158 1.43 6.27 15.44
N VAL A 159 2.27 7.29 15.66
CA VAL A 159 2.36 7.95 16.96
C VAL A 159 1.22 8.92 17.18
N SER A 160 0.71 8.91 18.41
CA SER A 160 -0.26 9.87 18.91
C SER A 160 0.14 10.36 20.30
N ALA A 161 -0.57 11.37 20.80
CA ALA A 161 -0.37 11.85 22.16
C ALA A 161 -1.66 12.43 22.73
N PHE A 162 -1.90 12.22 24.03
CA PHE A 162 -2.75 13.13 24.79
C PHE A 162 -1.93 14.36 25.15
N LEU A 163 -2.53 15.52 24.90
CA LEU A 163 -1.95 16.83 25.15
C LEU A 163 -2.41 17.34 26.52
N PRO A 164 -1.61 18.17 27.22
CA PRO A 164 -2.11 18.91 28.37
C PRO A 164 -3.34 19.73 28.00
N SER A 165 -4.31 19.84 28.90
CA SER A 165 -5.39 20.83 28.76
C SER A 165 -4.84 22.24 28.93
N GLU A 166 -5.52 23.26 28.37
CA GLU A 166 -5.17 24.67 28.57
C GLU A 166 -5.00 25.01 30.06
N ARG A 167 -5.91 24.50 30.90
CA ARG A 167 -5.84 24.69 32.36
C ARG A 167 -4.57 24.07 32.96
N SER A 168 -4.27 22.81 32.64
CA SER A 168 -3.06 22.16 33.17
C SER A 168 -1.79 22.83 32.66
N TRP A 169 -1.82 23.37 31.44
CA TRP A 169 -0.73 24.13 30.86
C TRP A 169 -0.49 25.45 31.61
N GLU A 170 -1.54 26.18 32.00
CA GLU A 170 -1.41 27.37 32.86
C GLU A 170 -0.78 27.03 34.22
N ASP A 171 -1.06 25.83 34.75
CA ASP A 171 -0.48 25.31 35.99
C ASP A 171 0.95 24.74 35.79
N GLY A 172 1.47 24.79 34.56
CA GLY A 172 2.83 24.41 34.21
C GLY A 172 3.00 23.01 33.64
N ASP A 173 1.94 22.26 33.32
CA ASP A 173 2.08 20.97 32.65
C ASP A 173 2.60 21.13 31.22
N ARG A 174 3.67 20.40 30.88
CA ARG A 174 4.29 20.36 29.55
C ARG A 174 4.50 18.91 29.09
N THR A 175 3.74 17.99 29.66
CA THR A 175 3.86 16.55 29.43
C THR A 175 3.03 16.13 28.23
N LEU A 176 3.64 15.45 27.26
CA LEU A 176 2.92 14.69 26.26
C LEU A 176 2.82 13.24 26.72
N HIS A 177 1.61 12.68 26.70
CA HIS A 177 1.38 11.25 26.98
C HIS A 177 1.29 10.50 25.65
N CYS A 178 2.41 9.91 25.24
CA CYS A 178 2.57 9.28 23.94
C CYS A 178 1.89 7.91 23.88
N ALA A 179 1.29 7.62 22.72
CA ALA A 179 0.65 6.35 22.42
C ALA A 179 0.93 5.93 20.97
N LEU A 180 0.67 4.66 20.67
CA LEU A 180 0.58 4.13 19.31
C LEU A 180 -0.88 3.83 18.98
N GLN A 181 -1.27 4.17 17.76
CA GLN A 181 -2.61 4.00 17.23
C GLN A 181 -2.56 3.36 15.84
N GLN A 182 -3.66 2.81 15.37
CA GLN A 182 -3.76 2.24 14.02
C GLN A 182 -4.78 3.05 13.18
N PRO A 183 -4.32 4.04 12.40
CA PRO A 183 -5.21 4.76 11.50
C PRO A 183 -5.49 3.95 10.24
N GLY A 184 -6.61 4.27 9.58
CA GLY A 184 -6.87 3.88 8.20
C GLY A 184 -6.71 5.06 7.23
N PRO A 185 -7.00 4.87 5.93
CA PRO A 185 -6.66 5.83 4.89
C PRO A 185 -7.36 7.18 5.04
N ALA A 186 -8.57 7.20 5.61
CA ALA A 186 -9.33 8.42 5.89
C ALA A 186 -9.18 8.92 7.34
N GLY A 187 -8.16 8.42 8.06
CA GLY A 187 -7.78 8.87 9.40
C GLY A 187 -8.63 8.31 10.55
N GLN A 188 -9.64 7.48 10.29
CA GLN A 188 -10.36 6.80 11.37
C GLN A 188 -9.42 5.82 12.09
N LEU A 189 -9.68 5.61 13.38
CA LEU A 189 -8.90 4.72 14.23
C LEU A 189 -9.52 3.34 14.26
N TYR A 190 -8.73 2.33 13.90
CA TYR A 190 -9.13 0.94 13.89
C TYR A 190 -8.64 0.27 15.15
N ARG A 191 -9.48 -0.60 15.70
CA ARG A 191 -9.09 -1.40 16.86
C ARG A 191 -8.10 -2.48 16.44
N PHE A 192 -7.12 -2.71 17.30
CA PHE A 192 -6.20 -3.83 17.19
C PHE A 192 -6.18 -4.62 18.49
N THR A 193 -5.62 -5.83 18.43
CA THR A 193 -5.57 -6.77 19.54
C THR A 193 -4.16 -7.31 19.70
N GLY A 194 -3.69 -7.40 20.94
CA GLY A 194 -2.30 -7.69 21.28
C GLY A 194 -1.51 -6.40 21.53
N LYS A 195 -0.31 -6.57 22.09
CA LYS A 195 0.63 -5.47 22.29
C LYS A 195 1.43 -5.20 21.02
N VAL A 196 1.69 -3.92 20.72
CA VAL A 196 2.37 -3.48 19.50
C VAL A 196 3.78 -4.07 19.37
N ASP A 197 4.49 -4.33 20.49
CA ASP A 197 5.81 -4.98 20.49
C ASP A 197 5.81 -6.43 19.99
N GLY A 198 4.64 -7.08 19.96
CA GLY A 198 4.43 -8.41 19.41
C GLY A 198 3.71 -8.44 18.06
N LEU A 199 3.35 -7.28 17.51
CA LEU A 199 2.57 -7.18 16.27
C LEU A 199 3.45 -6.78 15.08
N ASP A 200 3.09 -7.30 13.90
CA ASP A 200 3.72 -6.97 12.63
C ASP A 200 3.46 -5.49 12.29
N GLN A 201 4.54 -4.75 12.04
CA GLN A 201 4.49 -3.33 11.73
C GLN A 201 4.18 -3.04 10.25
N SER A 202 4.13 -4.05 9.38
CA SER A 202 3.92 -3.82 7.95
C SER A 202 2.53 -3.24 7.70
N ASP A 203 2.47 -2.11 6.98
CA ASP A 203 1.23 -1.41 6.64
C ASP A 203 0.42 -2.21 5.60
N THR A 204 -0.35 -3.18 6.09
CA THR A 204 -1.05 -4.16 5.26
C THR A 204 -2.48 -4.38 5.72
N TYR A 205 -3.30 -4.87 4.80
CA TYR A 205 -4.69 -5.24 5.00
C TYR A 205 -4.88 -6.73 4.70
N GLU A 206 -5.96 -7.32 5.24
CA GLU A 206 -6.32 -8.70 4.94
C GLU A 206 -6.63 -8.90 3.45
N VAL A 207 -6.38 -10.11 2.95
CA VAL A 207 -6.74 -10.50 1.57
C VAL A 207 -8.26 -10.54 1.47
N GLY A 208 -8.80 -9.88 0.44
CA GLY A 208 -10.23 -9.68 0.22
C GLY A 208 -10.76 -8.33 0.68
N THR A 209 -9.96 -7.53 1.40
CA THR A 209 -10.36 -6.18 1.80
C THR A 209 -10.46 -5.26 0.58
N CYS A 210 -11.59 -4.54 0.47
CA CYS A 210 -11.76 -3.45 -0.48
C CYS A 210 -11.66 -2.10 0.23
N LEU A 211 -10.75 -1.24 -0.21
CA LEU A 211 -10.64 0.13 0.31
C LEU A 211 -11.55 1.05 -0.50
N GLY A 212 -12.45 1.75 0.19
CA GLY A 212 -13.42 2.64 -0.41
C GLY A 212 -12.79 3.75 -1.26
N ILE A 213 -13.65 4.56 -1.87
CA ILE A 213 -13.21 5.68 -2.71
C ILE A 213 -13.95 6.97 -2.34
N SER A 214 -13.23 8.08 -2.34
CA SER A 214 -13.74 9.44 -2.15
C SER A 214 -13.17 10.32 -3.26
N GLY A 215 -14.01 10.80 -4.18
CA GLY A 215 -13.51 11.40 -5.42
C GLY A 215 -12.72 10.37 -6.24
N SER A 216 -11.40 10.57 -6.33
CA SER A 216 -10.44 9.64 -6.93
C SER A 216 -9.39 9.10 -5.93
N SER A 217 -9.61 9.33 -4.63
CA SER A 217 -8.69 8.96 -3.54
C SER A 217 -9.21 7.77 -2.75
N VAL A 218 -8.28 7.01 -2.16
CA VAL A 218 -8.59 5.89 -1.27
C VAL A 218 -9.32 6.38 -0.02
N SER A 219 -10.28 5.61 0.48
CA SER A 219 -10.98 5.88 1.74
C SER A 219 -11.04 4.63 2.64
N ALA A 220 -11.85 4.69 3.70
CA ALA A 220 -12.01 3.58 4.65
C ALA A 220 -12.43 2.27 3.95
N PRO A 221 -12.12 1.09 4.51
CA PRO A 221 -12.61 -0.18 3.99
C PRO A 221 -14.14 -0.19 3.84
N VAL A 222 -14.60 -0.84 2.76
CA VAL A 222 -16.02 -1.04 2.43
C VAL A 222 -16.21 -2.46 1.91
N GLU A 223 -17.46 -2.94 1.89
CA GLU A 223 -17.80 -4.15 1.17
C GLU A 223 -17.47 -3.97 -0.32
N CYS A 224 -16.91 -5.00 -0.97
CA CYS A 224 -16.51 -4.88 -2.39
C CYS A 224 -17.69 -4.64 -3.35
N SER A 225 -18.93 -4.87 -2.91
CA SER A 225 -20.15 -4.50 -3.65
C SER A 225 -20.46 -3.00 -3.62
N GLU A 226 -19.80 -2.24 -2.75
CA GLU A 226 -19.85 -0.78 -2.74
C GLU A 226 -18.74 -0.21 -3.66
N PRO A 227 -18.87 1.04 -4.13
CA PRO A 227 -17.81 1.72 -4.85
C PRO A 227 -16.51 1.77 -4.04
N HIS A 228 -15.43 1.25 -4.60
CA HIS A 228 -14.11 1.19 -3.96
C HIS A 228 -13.00 1.53 -4.96
N SER A 229 -11.82 1.84 -4.43
CA SER A 229 -10.63 2.23 -5.20
C SER A 229 -9.71 1.05 -5.48
N VAL A 230 -9.56 0.17 -4.49
CA VAL A 230 -8.55 -0.90 -4.49
C VAL A 230 -9.10 -2.14 -3.81
N GLU A 231 -8.79 -3.32 -4.35
CA GLU A 231 -9.02 -4.63 -3.70
C GLU A 231 -7.69 -5.33 -3.41
N MET A 232 -7.56 -5.85 -2.18
CA MET A 232 -6.41 -6.62 -1.73
C MET A 232 -6.54 -8.07 -2.20
N THR A 233 -5.66 -8.51 -3.08
CA THR A 233 -5.72 -9.85 -3.69
C THR A 233 -4.67 -10.81 -3.14
N GLY A 234 -3.74 -10.28 -2.34
CA GLY A 234 -2.64 -11.05 -1.79
C GLY A 234 -1.84 -10.29 -0.73
N LEU A 235 -1.01 -11.05 -0.02
CA LEU A 235 -0.07 -10.58 0.98
C LEU A 235 1.27 -11.25 0.69
N ALA A 236 2.23 -10.48 0.17
CA ALA A 236 3.57 -10.97 -0.14
C ALA A 236 4.51 -10.70 1.03
N ASP A 237 5.36 -11.67 1.36
CA ASP A 237 6.38 -11.58 2.40
C ASP A 237 7.77 -11.61 1.76
N LEU A 238 8.41 -10.44 1.70
CA LEU A 238 9.74 -10.27 1.13
C LEU A 238 10.83 -10.97 1.96
N GLY A 239 10.59 -11.22 3.26
CA GLY A 239 11.54 -11.91 4.13
C GLY A 239 11.77 -13.38 3.77
N GLN A 240 10.87 -13.98 2.98
CA GLN A 240 11.03 -15.36 2.51
C GLN A 240 12.14 -15.50 1.46
N GLU A 241 12.32 -14.48 0.62
CA GLU A 241 13.33 -14.45 -0.44
C GLU A 241 14.60 -13.71 0.01
N PHE A 242 14.45 -12.57 0.67
CA PHE A 242 15.57 -11.68 0.98
C PHE A 242 16.01 -11.84 2.45
N GLN A 243 16.97 -12.74 2.67
CA GLN A 243 17.54 -13.00 4.02
C GLN A 243 18.82 -12.20 4.29
N ASP A 244 19.49 -11.70 3.25
CA ASP A 244 20.80 -11.05 3.34
C ASP A 244 20.73 -9.53 3.60
N GLY A 245 19.54 -8.98 3.86
CA GLY A 245 19.32 -7.55 4.12
C GLY A 245 18.32 -6.91 3.18
N PHE A 246 18.26 -5.58 3.21
CA PHE A 246 17.29 -4.80 2.44
C PHE A 246 17.45 -5.01 0.92
N PRO A 247 16.40 -5.49 0.21
CA PRO A 247 16.42 -5.58 -1.25
C PRO A 247 16.17 -4.20 -1.89
N PRO A 248 17.01 -3.76 -2.84
CA PRO A 248 16.70 -2.61 -3.70
C PRO A 248 15.37 -2.79 -4.43
N THR A 249 14.67 -1.69 -4.73
CA THR A 249 13.33 -1.69 -5.32
C THR A 249 13.20 -2.59 -6.54
N GLU A 250 14.18 -2.59 -7.45
CA GLU A 250 14.12 -3.41 -8.67
C GLU A 250 14.08 -4.92 -8.34
N ARG A 251 14.79 -5.36 -7.31
CA ARG A 251 14.75 -6.75 -6.85
C ARG A 251 13.42 -7.06 -6.17
N GLN A 252 12.86 -6.10 -5.42
CA GLN A 252 11.52 -6.25 -4.86
C GLN A 252 10.50 -6.45 -5.98
N ASP A 253 10.54 -5.62 -7.03
CA ASP A 253 9.61 -5.67 -8.15
C ASP A 253 9.69 -7.00 -8.93
N GLU A 254 10.89 -7.52 -9.17
CA GLU A 254 11.07 -8.83 -9.80
C GLU A 254 10.39 -9.97 -9.00
N PHE A 255 10.57 -9.96 -7.68
CA PHE A 255 9.95 -10.92 -6.77
C PHE A 255 8.43 -10.73 -6.66
N LEU A 256 7.99 -9.48 -6.48
CA LEU A 256 6.59 -9.11 -6.25
C LEU A 256 5.75 -9.29 -7.50
N LEU A 257 6.26 -9.03 -8.70
CA LEU A 257 5.56 -9.30 -9.95
C LEU A 257 5.15 -10.78 -10.03
N THR A 258 6.10 -11.68 -9.80
CA THR A 258 5.85 -13.14 -9.88
C THR A 258 4.92 -13.59 -8.76
N THR A 259 5.16 -13.10 -7.54
CA THR A 259 4.39 -13.48 -6.35
C THR A 259 2.94 -12.98 -6.42
N CYS A 260 2.73 -11.71 -6.76
CA CYS A 260 1.41 -11.12 -6.86
C CYS A 260 0.60 -11.67 -8.03
N GLN A 261 1.21 -11.98 -9.18
CA GLN A 261 0.50 -12.66 -10.27
C GLN A 261 0.00 -14.05 -9.86
N LYS A 262 0.81 -14.79 -9.08
CA LYS A 262 0.41 -16.07 -8.53
C LYS A 262 -0.72 -15.92 -7.51
N GLN A 263 -0.59 -15.01 -6.55
CA GLN A 263 -1.61 -14.78 -5.53
C GLN A 263 -2.93 -14.29 -6.13
N LEU A 264 -2.89 -13.44 -7.16
CA LEU A 264 -4.08 -13.06 -7.92
C LEU A 264 -4.73 -14.27 -8.60
N ALA A 265 -3.93 -15.16 -9.20
CA ALA A 265 -4.45 -16.37 -9.82
C ALA A 265 -5.10 -17.32 -8.80
N ASP A 266 -4.51 -17.45 -7.62
CA ASP A 266 -5.04 -18.24 -6.52
C ASP A 266 -6.35 -17.62 -5.95
N TYR A 267 -6.42 -16.29 -5.87
CA TYR A 267 -7.55 -15.53 -5.33
C TYR A 267 -8.74 -15.45 -6.30
N ALA A 268 -8.49 -15.14 -7.57
CA ALA A 268 -9.52 -14.81 -8.55
C ALA A 268 -9.57 -15.75 -9.78
N GLY A 269 -8.86 -16.88 -9.72
CA GLY A 269 -8.97 -17.97 -10.69
C GLY A 269 -8.16 -17.81 -11.97
N GLY A 270 -7.31 -16.78 -12.07
CA GLY A 270 -6.41 -16.60 -13.21
C GLY A 270 -5.48 -15.41 -13.09
N LYS A 271 -4.25 -15.53 -13.61
CA LYS A 271 -3.23 -14.47 -13.50
C LYS A 271 -3.52 -13.21 -14.32
N ASN A 272 -4.40 -13.30 -15.33
CA ASN A 272 -4.76 -12.19 -16.21
C ASN A 272 -6.17 -11.63 -15.92
N VAL A 273 -6.87 -12.16 -14.90
CA VAL A 273 -8.27 -11.81 -14.63
C VAL A 273 -8.47 -10.32 -14.34
N ALA A 274 -7.49 -9.66 -13.75
CA ALA A 274 -7.50 -8.22 -13.53
C ALA A 274 -7.46 -7.46 -14.87
N GLU A 275 -6.49 -7.78 -15.73
CA GLU A 275 -6.32 -7.13 -17.05
C GLU A 275 -7.55 -7.34 -17.94
N ASP A 276 -8.08 -8.57 -17.98
CA ASP A 276 -9.28 -8.92 -18.76
C ASP A 276 -10.51 -8.10 -18.35
N LYS A 277 -10.52 -7.56 -17.12
CA LYS A 277 -11.58 -6.73 -16.56
C LYS A 277 -11.24 -5.24 -16.56
N GLY A 278 -10.11 -4.83 -17.14
CA GLY A 278 -9.67 -3.43 -17.16
C GLY A 278 -9.07 -2.94 -15.84
N LEU A 279 -8.62 -3.85 -14.98
CA LEU A 279 -7.90 -3.54 -13.74
C LEU A 279 -6.39 -3.73 -13.92
N SER A 280 -5.62 -2.97 -13.17
CA SER A 280 -4.16 -3.12 -13.07
C SER A 280 -3.80 -3.85 -11.78
N LEU A 281 -2.93 -4.86 -11.87
CA LEU A 281 -2.25 -5.47 -10.72
C LEU A 281 -1.04 -4.61 -10.35
N TYR A 282 -0.91 -4.27 -9.07
CA TYR A 282 0.21 -3.53 -8.54
C TYR A 282 0.49 -3.91 -7.08
N TRP A 283 1.58 -3.43 -6.52
CA TRP A 283 2.02 -3.70 -5.15
C TRP A 283 2.70 -2.46 -4.58
N ASP A 284 2.93 -2.45 -3.26
CA ASP A 284 3.82 -1.49 -2.62
C ASP A 284 5.24 -2.05 -2.56
N ASN A 285 6.22 -1.15 -2.41
CA ASN A 285 7.59 -1.53 -2.07
C ASN A 285 7.88 -1.13 -0.62
N LEU A 286 8.69 -1.95 0.06
CA LEU A 286 9.21 -1.58 1.37
C LEU A 286 10.35 -0.59 1.22
N SER A 287 10.34 0.43 2.08
CA SER A 287 11.48 1.31 2.25
C SER A 287 12.57 0.66 3.11
N GLU A 288 13.81 1.13 2.99
CA GLU A 288 14.90 0.65 3.84
C GLU A 288 14.61 0.89 5.34
N GLU A 289 14.00 2.02 5.67
CA GLU A 289 13.58 2.37 7.03
C GLU A 289 12.57 1.35 7.58
N SER A 290 11.53 1.05 6.81
CA SER A 290 10.53 0.02 7.16
C SER A 290 11.17 -1.36 7.31
N TRP A 291 12.12 -1.71 6.43
CA TRP A 291 12.86 -2.96 6.54
C TRP A 291 13.71 -3.02 7.82
N GLN A 292 14.39 -1.94 8.19
CA GLN A 292 15.18 -1.88 9.41
C GLN A 292 14.30 -1.95 10.67
N ALA A 293 13.09 -1.39 10.63
CA ALA A 293 12.10 -1.48 11.70
C ALA A 293 11.48 -2.90 11.82
N GLY A 294 11.65 -3.77 10.83
CA GLY A 294 11.21 -5.17 10.87
C GLY A 294 10.03 -5.50 9.96
N SER A 295 9.45 -4.52 9.26
CA SER A 295 8.38 -4.76 8.27
C SER A 295 8.89 -5.61 7.11
N ARG A 296 8.14 -6.64 6.74
CA ARG A 296 8.52 -7.61 5.68
C ARG A 296 7.42 -7.86 4.67
N LYS A 297 6.21 -7.36 4.90
CA LYS A 297 5.04 -7.69 4.09
C LYS A 297 4.52 -6.48 3.32
N VAL A 298 3.94 -6.75 2.16
CA VAL A 298 3.22 -5.77 1.33
C VAL A 298 1.98 -6.41 0.72
N ASN A 299 0.95 -5.62 0.43
CA ASN A 299 -0.23 -6.12 -0.27
C ASN A 299 -0.01 -6.21 -1.79
N CYS A 300 -0.57 -7.26 -2.39
CA CYS A 300 -0.83 -7.35 -3.82
C CYS A 300 -2.24 -6.82 -4.09
N LYS A 301 -2.37 -5.89 -5.03
CA LYS A 301 -3.56 -5.03 -5.16
C LYS A 301 -4.05 -4.97 -6.60
N VAL A 302 -5.36 -4.84 -6.78
CA VAL A 302 -5.95 -4.52 -8.08
C VAL A 302 -6.76 -3.23 -7.99
N ALA A 303 -6.66 -2.41 -9.03
CA ALA A 303 -7.40 -1.14 -9.10
C ALA A 303 -7.63 -0.71 -10.56
N ALA A 304 -8.57 0.20 -10.76
CA ALA A 304 -8.77 0.90 -12.02
C ALA A 304 -8.26 2.35 -11.92
N THR A 305 -7.81 2.92 -13.03
CA THR A 305 -7.33 4.31 -13.10
C THR A 305 -8.37 5.21 -13.77
N LEU A 306 -8.53 6.43 -13.25
CA LEU A 306 -9.48 7.41 -13.79
C LEU A 306 -8.81 8.29 -14.85
N GLY A 307 -9.11 8.02 -16.12
CA GLY A 307 -8.60 8.81 -17.25
C GLY A 307 -7.06 8.90 -17.31
N ASP A 308 -6.56 9.85 -18.10
CA ASP A 308 -5.11 10.05 -18.28
C ASP A 308 -4.49 10.97 -17.20
N ASP A 309 -5.33 11.75 -16.49
CA ASP A 309 -4.91 12.80 -15.54
C ASP A 309 -4.66 12.29 -14.10
N GLY A 310 -4.89 10.99 -13.85
CA GLY A 310 -4.49 10.28 -12.62
C GLY A 310 -5.56 10.15 -11.54
N GLY A 311 -5.35 9.19 -10.64
CA GLY A 311 -6.26 8.81 -9.54
C GLY A 311 -7.00 7.49 -9.79
N PHE A 312 -7.71 7.00 -8.78
CA PHE A 312 -8.47 5.76 -8.87
C PHE A 312 -9.83 5.98 -9.52
N ALA A 313 -10.23 5.06 -10.41
CA ALA A 313 -11.60 4.97 -10.91
C ALA A 313 -12.45 4.12 -9.95
N PRO A 314 -13.70 4.51 -9.65
CA PRO A 314 -14.57 3.71 -8.81
C PRO A 314 -14.85 2.34 -9.45
N VAL A 315 -14.57 1.28 -8.70
CA VAL A 315 -14.92 -0.10 -9.03
C VAL A 315 -16.08 -0.55 -8.14
N THR A 316 -17.01 -1.32 -8.70
CA THR A 316 -18.10 -1.95 -7.94
C THR A 316 -18.14 -3.43 -8.29
N GLY A 317 -18.07 -4.29 -7.27
CA GLY A 317 -17.88 -5.74 -7.37
C GLY A 317 -16.44 -6.17 -7.14
N SER A 318 -16.23 -7.40 -6.61
CA SER A 318 -14.89 -7.98 -6.43
C SER A 318 -14.34 -8.55 -7.75
N VAL A 319 -13.02 -8.50 -7.92
CA VAL A 319 -12.28 -9.12 -9.04
C VAL A 319 -12.52 -10.64 -9.15
N THR A 320 -13.03 -11.29 -8.11
CA THR A 320 -13.47 -12.70 -8.15
C THR A 320 -14.77 -12.91 -8.93
N GLY A 321 -15.59 -11.86 -9.11
CA GLY A 321 -16.92 -11.89 -9.72
C GLY A 321 -17.09 -10.89 -10.87
N GLU A 322 -18.33 -10.49 -11.15
CA GLU A 322 -18.61 -9.41 -12.11
C GLU A 322 -18.24 -8.07 -11.48
N ILE A 323 -17.67 -7.17 -12.29
CA ILE A 323 -17.33 -5.80 -11.86
C ILE A 323 -17.88 -4.77 -12.84
N SER A 324 -17.99 -3.53 -12.36
CA SER A 324 -18.16 -2.35 -13.18
C SER A 324 -17.14 -1.28 -12.78
N ILE A 325 -16.65 -0.54 -13.77
CA ILE A 325 -15.68 0.54 -13.60
C ILE A 325 -16.34 1.84 -14.08
N SER A 326 -16.35 2.85 -13.23
CA SER A 326 -16.88 4.18 -13.54
C SER A 326 -15.85 5.03 -14.28
N ASP A 327 -16.30 5.78 -15.29
CA ASP A 327 -15.51 6.80 -16.00
C ASP A 327 -15.54 8.18 -15.31
N ARG A 328 -16.21 8.27 -14.15
CA ARG A 328 -16.34 9.48 -13.33
C ARG A 328 -15.83 9.24 -11.91
N PRO A 329 -15.31 10.29 -11.23
CA PRO A 329 -15.00 10.23 -9.81
C PRO A 329 -16.21 9.80 -8.98
N ALA A 330 -15.95 9.16 -7.83
CA ALA A 330 -16.97 8.94 -6.83
C ALA A 330 -17.40 10.26 -6.17
N PRO A 331 -18.58 10.32 -5.54
CA PRO A 331 -18.91 11.39 -4.62
C PRO A 331 -17.81 11.56 -3.56
N GLU A 332 -17.46 12.81 -3.26
CA GLU A 332 -16.55 13.09 -2.15
C GLU A 332 -17.24 12.81 -0.81
N THR A 333 -16.50 12.16 0.08
CA THR A 333 -16.89 11.93 1.46
C THR A 333 -15.99 12.75 2.36
N THR A 334 -16.57 13.36 3.40
CA THR A 334 -15.80 14.12 4.39
C THR A 334 -15.10 13.14 5.34
N PRO A 335 -13.76 13.13 5.41
CA PRO A 335 -13.04 12.32 6.37
C PRO A 335 -13.44 12.69 7.81
N ARG A 336 -13.33 11.73 8.73
CA ARG A 336 -13.47 11.98 10.16
C ARG A 336 -12.22 11.44 10.87
N PRO A 337 -11.09 12.14 10.81
CA PRO A 337 -9.86 11.67 11.43
C PRO A 337 -10.02 11.55 12.95
N GLY A 338 -9.37 10.56 13.57
CA GLY A 338 -9.32 10.40 15.02
C GLY A 338 -10.56 9.77 15.67
N VAL A 339 -11.62 9.51 14.90
CA VAL A 339 -12.82 8.81 15.43
C VAL A 339 -12.67 7.30 15.30
N PRO A 340 -13.25 6.51 16.24
CA PRO A 340 -13.29 5.06 16.09
C PRO A 340 -13.99 4.62 14.80
N ALA A 341 -13.41 3.65 14.10
CA ALA A 341 -14.05 2.98 12.96
C ALA A 341 -15.04 1.90 13.43
N ASP A 342 -16.05 1.63 12.60
CA ASP A 342 -17.09 0.60 12.83
C ASP A 342 -16.64 -0.83 12.42
N GLY A 343 -15.41 -0.98 11.90
CA GLY A 343 -14.87 -2.24 11.39
C GLY A 343 -13.41 -2.48 11.80
N THR A 344 -12.84 -3.55 11.27
CA THR A 344 -11.41 -3.88 11.40
C THR A 344 -10.64 -3.46 10.15
N ARG A 345 -9.33 -3.34 10.31
CA ARG A 345 -8.38 -3.07 9.24
C ARG A 345 -7.81 -4.38 8.72
#